data_AF-X1JAF1-F1
#
_entry.id   AF-X1JAF1-F1
#
_cell.length_a   1.000
_cell.length_b   1.000
_cell.length_c   1.000
_cell.angle_alpha   90.00
_cell.angle_beta   90.00
_cell.angle_gamma   90.00
#
_symmetry.space_group_name_H-M   'P 1'
#
loop_
_entity.id
_entity.type
_entity.pdbx_description
1 polymer ?
#
loop_
_entity_poly.entity_id
_entity_poly.type
_entity_poly.pdbx_seq_one_letter_code
_entity_poly.pdbx_strand_id
1 'polypeptide(L)'
;IGAIFAVNQLMGDKLSDGEILKIAAELEGHPDNVVPALKGGLTVAALKGSEVDFFRYSKVRNDLKIVVAIPDYEVSTIEARKVLPKDISLIDAMITSRNNLFTTAILTKGANPKLLPELLSESMQDRIHQPYRKALVPGMEDVFRAARKAGAQGVALSGSGSTIAAFSIGNSKEKNKKIGLAMVAAFQKTGPMIFQRYRLPWFLTLGGL
;
A
#
# COMPACT_ATOMS: atom_id res chain seq x y z
N ILE A 1 -4.57 10.58 12.71
CA ILE A 1 -6.01 10.67 12.33
C ILE A 1 -6.95 10.30 13.47
N GLY A 2 -6.98 9.05 13.95
CA GLY A 2 -7.98 8.61 14.95
C GLY A 2 -8.04 9.49 16.21
N ALA A 3 -6.89 9.88 16.77
CA ALA A 3 -6.84 10.78 17.93
C ALA A 3 -7.41 12.18 17.62
N ILE A 4 -7.02 12.78 16.48
CA ILE A 4 -7.51 14.11 16.06
C ILE A 4 -9.02 14.08 15.88
N PHE A 5 -9.53 13.03 15.23
CA PHE A 5 -10.96 12.85 14.99
C PHE A 5 -11.74 12.68 16.30
N ALA A 6 -11.24 11.86 17.23
CA ALA A 6 -11.87 11.66 18.53
C ALA A 6 -11.92 12.96 19.36
N VAL A 7 -10.84 13.73 19.38
CA VAL A 7 -10.80 15.03 20.05
C VAL A 7 -11.76 16.03 19.40
N ASN A 8 -11.84 16.06 18.06
CA ASN A 8 -12.78 16.93 17.35
C ASN A 8 -14.24 16.65 17.76
N GLN A 9 -14.62 15.37 17.82
CA GLN A 9 -15.96 14.97 18.28
C GLN A 9 -16.23 15.39 19.72
N LEU A 10 -15.27 15.19 20.64
CA LEU A 10 -15.41 15.62 22.04
C LEU A 10 -15.56 17.14 22.16
N MET A 11 -15.01 17.90 21.23
CA MET A 11 -15.10 19.37 21.20
C MET A 11 -16.34 19.88 20.45
N GLY A 12 -17.20 19.00 19.95
CA GLY A 12 -18.42 19.36 19.21
C GLY A 12 -18.17 19.66 17.73
N ASP A 13 -17.31 18.87 17.07
CA ASP A 13 -17.06 18.91 15.63
C ASP A 13 -16.67 20.30 15.09
N LYS A 14 -15.77 20.97 15.81
CA LYS A 14 -15.33 22.34 15.49
C LYS A 14 -14.43 22.43 14.26
N LEU A 15 -13.74 21.35 13.91
CA LEU A 15 -12.85 21.26 12.77
C LEU A 15 -13.55 20.58 11.60
N SER A 16 -13.36 21.16 10.42
CA SER A 16 -13.66 20.53 9.14
C SER A 16 -12.67 19.41 8.82
N ASP A 17 -13.05 18.51 7.91
CA ASP A 17 -12.14 17.46 7.42
C ASP A 17 -10.84 18.03 6.82
N GLY A 18 -10.91 19.21 6.18
CA GLY A 18 -9.72 19.87 5.63
C GLY A 18 -8.74 20.29 6.71
N GLU A 19 -9.24 20.83 7.83
CA GLU A 19 -8.41 21.19 8.99
C GLU A 19 -7.83 19.96 9.68
N ILE A 20 -8.61 18.89 9.81
CA ILE A 20 -8.11 17.60 10.34
C ILE A 20 -6.98 17.06 9.46
N LEU A 21 -7.15 17.08 8.14
CA LEU A 21 -6.12 16.64 7.20
C LEU A 21 -4.86 17.50 7.26
N LYS A 22 -5.03 18.81 7.36
CA LYS A 22 -3.92 19.75 7.51
C LYS A 22 -3.09 19.42 8.76
N ILE A 23 -3.73 19.33 9.92
CA ILE A 23 -3.06 19.00 11.18
C ILE A 23 -2.37 17.64 11.08
N ALA A 24 -3.05 16.63 10.53
CA ALA A 24 -2.50 15.29 10.41
C ALA A 24 -1.29 15.22 9.46
N ALA A 25 -1.36 15.92 8.32
CA ALA A 25 -0.28 15.95 7.34
C ALA A 25 0.94 16.74 7.85
N GLU A 26 0.73 17.80 8.64
CA GLU A 26 1.82 18.53 9.31
C GLU A 26 2.55 17.65 10.32
N LEU A 27 1.82 16.82 11.08
CA LEU A 27 2.42 15.88 12.05
C LEU A 27 3.16 14.71 11.38
N GLU A 28 2.61 14.15 10.31
CA GLU A 28 3.18 12.98 9.61
C GLU A 28 4.28 13.40 8.61
N GLY A 29 4.21 14.63 8.09
CA GLY A 29 5.08 15.15 7.03
C GLY A 29 4.74 14.63 5.63
N HIS A 30 3.65 13.87 5.47
CA HIS A 30 3.17 13.40 4.17
C HIS A 30 1.65 13.10 4.16
N PRO A 31 0.96 13.31 3.03
CA PRO A 31 -0.50 13.24 2.97
C PRO A 31 -1.04 11.86 2.55
N ASP A 32 -0.22 10.99 1.96
CA ASP A 32 -0.59 9.73 1.30
C ASP A 32 -1.19 8.68 2.24
N ASN A 33 -0.86 8.69 3.54
CA ASN A 33 -1.47 7.81 4.55
C ASN A 33 -2.64 8.48 5.28
N VAL A 34 -2.54 9.77 5.57
CA VAL A 34 -3.56 10.49 6.37
C VAL A 34 -4.84 10.71 5.60
N VAL A 35 -4.75 10.97 4.28
CA VAL A 35 -5.92 11.16 3.42
C VAL A 35 -6.78 9.90 3.32
N PRO A 36 -6.27 8.72 2.93
CA PRO A 36 -7.09 7.51 2.87
C PRO A 36 -7.53 7.02 4.25
N ALA A 37 -6.78 7.32 5.33
CA ALA A 37 -7.21 7.01 6.69
C ALA A 37 -8.44 7.82 7.13
N LEU A 38 -8.61 9.06 6.64
CA LEU A 38 -9.79 9.88 6.92
C LEU A 38 -10.91 9.68 5.90
N LYS A 39 -10.58 9.69 4.61
CA LYS A 39 -11.56 9.72 3.51
C LYS A 39 -11.94 8.34 2.99
N GLY A 40 -11.17 7.31 3.33
CA GLY A 40 -11.32 5.96 2.79
C GLY A 40 -11.03 5.86 1.29
N GLY A 41 -11.04 4.63 0.77
CA GLY A 41 -10.89 4.35 -0.66
C GLY A 41 -9.45 4.53 -1.18
N LEU A 42 -9.32 4.60 -2.51
CA LEU A 42 -8.06 4.88 -3.19
C LEU A 42 -7.93 6.38 -3.42
N THR A 43 -6.79 6.96 -3.07
CA THR A 43 -6.56 8.40 -3.12
C THR A 43 -5.21 8.73 -3.73
N VAL A 44 -5.12 9.89 -4.38
CA VAL A 44 -3.86 10.56 -4.73
C VAL A 44 -3.84 11.86 -3.96
N ALA A 45 -2.73 12.17 -3.29
CA ALA A 45 -2.61 13.37 -2.48
C ALA A 45 -1.24 14.02 -2.65
N ALA A 46 -1.19 15.34 -2.52
CA ALA A 46 0.01 16.15 -2.58
C ALA A 46 -0.05 17.25 -1.53
N LEU A 47 1.13 17.71 -1.10
CA LEU A 47 1.27 18.89 -0.26
C LEU A 47 1.53 20.11 -1.13
N LYS A 48 0.75 21.17 -0.92
CA LYS A 48 0.92 22.48 -1.54
C LYS A 48 1.09 23.52 -0.43
N GLY A 49 2.34 23.76 -0.03
CA GLY A 49 2.63 24.53 1.18
C GLY A 49 2.09 23.79 2.41
N SER A 50 1.19 24.43 3.16
CA SER A 50 0.50 23.81 4.32
C SER A 50 -0.85 23.18 3.97
N GLU A 51 -1.26 23.19 2.71
CA GLU A 51 -2.54 22.63 2.27
C GLU A 51 -2.37 21.22 1.68
N VAL A 52 -3.38 20.39 1.87
CA VAL A 52 -3.44 19.02 1.34
C VAL A 52 -4.41 19.01 0.16
N ASP A 53 -3.86 18.97 -1.06
CA ASP A 53 -4.63 18.71 -2.27
C ASP A 53 -4.78 17.20 -2.43
N PHE A 54 -6.01 16.71 -2.61
CA PHE A 54 -6.24 15.28 -2.84
C PHE A 54 -7.39 14.99 -3.79
N PHE A 55 -7.33 13.80 -4.39
CA PHE A 55 -8.38 13.22 -5.21
C PHE A 55 -8.69 11.82 -4.70
N ARG A 56 -9.96 11.54 -4.38
CA ARG A 56 -10.46 10.21 -4.04
C ARG A 56 -11.19 9.61 -5.25
N TYR A 57 -10.77 8.42 -5.67
CA TYR A 57 -11.46 7.71 -6.74
C TYR A 57 -12.83 7.22 -6.25
N SER A 58 -13.89 7.63 -6.94
CA SER A 58 -15.27 7.21 -6.63
C SER A 58 -15.55 5.75 -6.99
N LYS A 59 -14.77 5.18 -7.91
CA LYS A 59 -14.86 3.78 -8.32
C LYS A 59 -13.50 3.13 -8.24
N VAL A 60 -13.41 2.11 -7.39
CA VAL A 60 -12.35 1.12 -7.40
C VAL A 60 -13.02 -0.22 -7.65
N ARG A 61 -12.35 -1.09 -8.39
CA ARG A 61 -12.86 -2.42 -8.69
C ARG A 61 -13.25 -3.18 -7.41
N ASN A 62 -14.46 -3.75 -7.42
CA ASN A 62 -15.06 -4.45 -6.27
C ASN A 62 -14.47 -5.85 -6.03
N ASP A 63 -13.81 -6.40 -7.04
CA ASP A 63 -13.13 -7.69 -7.03
C ASP A 63 -11.67 -7.61 -6.54
N LEU A 64 -11.18 -6.43 -6.15
CA LEU A 64 -9.85 -6.29 -5.55
C LEU A 64 -9.87 -6.75 -4.10
N LYS A 65 -8.88 -7.58 -3.75
CA LYS A 65 -8.54 -7.98 -2.39
C LYS A 65 -7.06 -7.70 -2.15
N ILE A 66 -6.73 -7.13 -1.00
CA ILE A 66 -5.36 -6.89 -0.58
C ILE A 66 -5.08 -7.84 0.58
N VAL A 67 -4.13 -8.75 0.38
CA VAL A 67 -3.64 -9.67 1.40
C VAL A 67 -2.34 -9.09 1.94
N VAL A 68 -2.26 -8.86 3.25
CA VAL A 68 -1.07 -8.30 3.89
C VAL A 68 -0.33 -9.36 4.69
N ALA A 69 1.00 -9.34 4.63
CA ALA A 69 1.89 -10.07 5.52
C ALA A 69 2.72 -9.06 6.30
N ILE A 70 2.57 -9.10 7.63
CA ILE A 70 3.19 -8.18 8.58
C ILE A 70 4.19 -9.00 9.38
N PRO A 71 5.51 -8.82 9.18
CA PRO A 71 6.49 -9.50 10.00
C PRO A 71 6.61 -8.82 11.37
N ASP A 72 7.17 -9.54 12.36
CA ASP A 72 7.25 -9.09 13.76
C ASP A 72 8.45 -8.17 14.03
N TYR A 73 8.68 -7.23 13.10
CA TYR A 73 9.66 -6.17 13.26
C TYR A 73 9.24 -4.96 12.43
N GLU A 74 9.64 -3.78 12.86
CA GLU A 74 9.31 -2.53 12.19
C GLU A 74 10.52 -1.96 11.44
N VAL A 75 10.25 -1.32 10.31
CA VAL A 75 11.21 -0.47 9.62
C VAL A 75 10.78 0.97 9.85
N SER A 76 11.61 1.76 10.53
CA SER A 76 11.26 3.16 10.75
C SER A 76 11.21 3.92 9.43
N THR A 77 10.26 4.85 9.31
CA THR A 77 10.12 5.71 8.12
C THR A 77 11.38 6.51 7.85
N ILE A 78 12.13 6.87 8.90
CA ILE A 78 13.40 7.60 8.81
C ILE A 78 14.46 6.74 8.11
N GLU A 79 14.68 5.51 8.55
CA GLU A 79 15.65 4.60 7.92
C GLU A 79 15.24 4.26 6.48
N ALA A 80 13.95 4.03 6.23
CA ALA A 80 13.43 3.78 4.90
C ALA A 80 13.58 4.96 3.92
N ARG A 81 13.72 6.19 4.42
CA ARG A 81 14.03 7.39 3.62
C ARG A 81 15.53 7.56 3.42
N LYS A 82 16.35 7.25 4.42
CA LYS A 82 17.82 7.36 4.35
C LYS A 82 18.45 6.46 3.30
N VAL A 83 17.87 5.29 3.03
CA VAL A 83 18.39 4.36 2.02
C VAL A 83 18.10 4.78 0.58
N LEU A 84 17.24 5.78 0.36
CA LEU A 84 16.92 6.25 -0.98
C LEU A 84 18.10 7.04 -1.56
N PRO A 85 18.42 6.87 -2.86
CA PRO A 85 19.49 7.63 -3.47
C PRO A 85 19.08 9.10 -3.61
N LYS A 86 20.08 9.99 -3.68
CA LYS A 86 19.84 11.41 -3.98
C LYS A 86 19.37 11.62 -5.41
N ASP A 87 19.85 10.78 -6.33
CA ASP A 87 19.59 10.87 -7.75
C ASP A 87 19.06 9.53 -8.28
N ILE A 88 18.14 9.60 -9.23
CA ILE A 88 17.62 8.43 -9.96
C ILE A 88 17.79 8.66 -11.46
N SER A 89 17.85 7.56 -12.22
CA SER A 89 17.88 7.69 -13.68
C SER A 89 16.54 8.22 -14.20
N LEU A 90 16.60 9.04 -15.25
CA LEU A 90 15.39 9.51 -15.94
C LEU A 90 14.52 8.33 -16.40
N ILE A 91 15.15 7.23 -16.83
CA ILE A 91 14.46 6.00 -17.26
C ILE A 91 13.64 5.39 -16.12
N ASP A 92 14.21 5.28 -14.92
CA ASP A 92 13.50 4.72 -13.76
C ASP A 92 12.37 5.63 -13.28
N ALA A 93 12.59 6.96 -13.35
CA ALA A 93 11.56 7.96 -13.08
C ALA A 93 10.37 7.82 -14.06
N MET A 94 10.66 7.74 -15.36
CA MET A 94 9.65 7.57 -16.41
C MET A 94 8.89 6.26 -16.26
N ILE A 95 9.59 5.14 -16.03
CA ILE A 95 8.98 3.82 -15.88
C ILE A 95 8.07 3.78 -14.65
N THR A 96 8.54 4.26 -13.50
CA THR A 96 7.76 4.24 -12.26
C THR A 96 6.54 5.16 -12.35
N SER A 97 6.70 6.35 -12.97
CA SER A 97 5.58 7.28 -13.22
C SER A 97 4.51 6.66 -14.12
N ARG A 98 4.93 6.06 -15.25
CA ARG A 98 4.03 5.31 -16.15
C ARG A 98 3.31 4.19 -15.38
N ASN A 99 4.05 3.41 -14.61
CA ASN A 99 3.54 2.27 -13.84
C ASN A 99 2.47 2.70 -12.82
N ASN A 100 2.65 3.83 -12.14
CA ASN A 100 1.66 4.41 -11.23
C ASN A 100 0.35 4.77 -11.95
N LEU A 101 0.45 5.39 -13.13
CA LEU A 101 -0.72 5.72 -13.97
C LEU A 101 -1.44 4.46 -14.45
N PHE A 102 -0.69 3.45 -14.92
CA PHE A 102 -1.26 2.18 -15.37
C PHE A 102 -1.95 1.43 -14.24
N THR A 103 -1.32 1.32 -13.06
CA THR A 103 -1.93 0.68 -11.88
C THR A 103 -3.23 1.38 -11.52
N THR A 104 -3.22 2.71 -11.47
CA THR A 104 -4.43 3.50 -11.17
C THR A 104 -5.53 3.28 -12.20
N ALA A 105 -5.20 3.27 -13.49
CA ALA A 105 -6.15 3.00 -14.57
C ALA A 105 -6.74 1.58 -14.44
N ILE A 106 -5.90 0.56 -14.21
CA ILE A 106 -6.34 -0.82 -14.00
C ILE A 106 -7.29 -0.90 -12.80
N LEU A 107 -6.95 -0.26 -11.68
CA LEU A 107 -7.75 -0.34 -10.45
C LEU A 107 -9.10 0.38 -10.54
N THR A 108 -9.21 1.40 -11.39
CA THR A 108 -10.39 2.30 -11.43
C THR A 108 -11.24 2.16 -12.69
N LYS A 109 -10.64 1.70 -13.80
CA LYS A 109 -11.31 1.51 -15.11
C LYS A 109 -11.37 0.05 -15.54
N GLY A 110 -10.59 -0.83 -14.91
CA GLY A 110 -10.48 -2.22 -15.31
C GLY A 110 -9.50 -2.41 -16.47
N ALA A 111 -9.37 -3.66 -16.91
CA ALA A 111 -8.57 -4.06 -18.07
C ALA A 111 -9.17 -5.34 -18.65
N ASN A 112 -8.73 -5.75 -19.85
CA ASN A 112 -9.08 -7.05 -20.40
C ASN A 112 -8.76 -8.16 -19.38
N PRO A 113 -9.73 -8.99 -18.95
CA PRO A 113 -9.49 -10.01 -17.93
C PRO A 113 -8.36 -10.99 -18.26
N LYS A 114 -8.10 -11.25 -19.54
CA LYS A 114 -7.00 -12.13 -19.98
C LYS A 114 -5.62 -11.49 -19.76
N LEU A 115 -5.52 -10.17 -19.94
CA LEU A 115 -4.27 -9.42 -19.79
C LEU A 115 -4.07 -8.87 -18.38
N LEU A 116 -5.15 -8.76 -17.60
CA LEU A 116 -5.17 -8.12 -16.29
C LEU A 116 -4.10 -8.67 -15.32
N PRO A 117 -3.85 -9.99 -15.21
CA PRO A 117 -2.81 -10.49 -14.30
C PRO A 117 -1.42 -9.98 -14.65
N GLU A 118 -1.06 -10.00 -15.94
CA GLU A 118 0.24 -9.55 -16.42
C GLU A 118 0.36 -8.02 -16.31
N LEU A 119 -0.67 -7.29 -16.75
CA LEU A 119 -0.69 -5.83 -16.70
C LEU A 119 -0.55 -5.29 -15.28
N LEU A 120 -1.25 -5.88 -14.31
CA LEU A 120 -1.14 -5.44 -12.92
C LEU A 120 0.23 -5.80 -12.32
N SER A 121 0.79 -6.96 -12.68
CA SER A 121 2.10 -7.38 -12.19
C SER A 121 3.20 -6.44 -12.71
N GLU A 122 3.16 -6.10 -13.99
CA GLU A 122 4.10 -5.17 -14.61
C GLU A 122 3.93 -3.73 -14.12
N SER A 123 2.68 -3.25 -13.98
CA SER A 123 2.41 -1.88 -13.54
C SER A 123 2.74 -1.63 -12.07
N MET A 124 2.89 -2.69 -11.26
CA MET A 124 3.26 -2.59 -9.86
C MET A 124 4.78 -2.70 -9.61
N GLN A 125 5.60 -2.72 -10.67
CA GLN A 125 7.04 -2.61 -10.51
C GLN A 125 7.43 -1.18 -10.13
N ASP A 126 8.13 -1.03 -9.00
CA ASP A 126 8.72 0.22 -8.53
C ASP A 126 10.24 0.17 -8.68
N ARG A 127 10.81 1.17 -9.34
CA ARG A 127 12.26 1.32 -9.55
C ARG A 127 12.90 2.42 -8.71
N ILE A 128 12.10 3.15 -7.93
CA ILE A 128 12.55 4.32 -7.17
C ILE A 128 12.69 4.01 -5.68
N HIS A 129 11.82 3.18 -5.09
CA HIS A 129 11.85 2.94 -3.64
C HIS A 129 12.20 1.50 -3.27
N GLN A 130 11.44 0.52 -3.78
CA GLN A 130 11.60 -0.89 -3.44
C GLN A 130 13.01 -1.45 -3.66
N PRO A 131 13.74 -1.12 -4.75
CA PRO A 131 15.10 -1.65 -4.96
C PRO A 131 16.07 -1.25 -3.85
N TYR A 132 15.88 -0.08 -3.25
CA TYR A 132 16.73 0.46 -2.20
C TYR A 132 16.25 0.06 -0.80
N ARG A 133 14.94 -0.06 -0.60
CA ARG A 133 14.34 -0.51 0.67
C ARG A 133 14.44 -2.01 0.90
N LYS A 134 14.69 -2.82 -0.12
CA LYS A 134 14.76 -4.29 0.02
C LYS A 134 15.76 -4.77 1.07
N ALA A 135 16.86 -4.04 1.27
CA ALA A 135 17.87 -4.37 2.27
C ALA A 135 17.33 -4.25 3.71
N LEU A 136 16.30 -3.43 3.93
CA LEU A 136 15.64 -3.25 5.23
C LEU A 136 14.58 -4.34 5.50
N VAL A 137 14.25 -5.15 4.50
CA VAL A 137 13.21 -6.18 4.59
C VAL A 137 13.78 -7.53 4.16
N PRO A 138 14.46 -8.25 5.09
CA PRO A 138 14.96 -9.60 4.81
C PRO A 138 13.88 -10.50 4.21
N GLY A 139 14.21 -11.16 3.11
CA GLY A 139 13.28 -12.04 2.40
C GLY A 139 12.21 -11.37 1.55
N MET A 140 12.22 -10.04 1.38
CA MET A 140 11.21 -9.32 0.59
C MET A 140 10.99 -9.94 -0.80
N GLU A 141 12.07 -10.23 -1.52
CA GLU A 141 11.98 -10.81 -2.87
C GLU A 141 11.42 -12.25 -2.85
N ASP A 142 11.74 -13.05 -1.82
CA ASP A 142 11.17 -14.39 -1.64
C ASP A 142 9.67 -14.33 -1.37
N VAL A 143 9.23 -13.40 -0.53
CA VAL A 143 7.82 -13.17 -0.24
C VAL A 143 7.08 -12.71 -1.49
N PHE A 144 7.68 -11.81 -2.27
CA PHE A 144 7.12 -11.37 -3.56
C PHE A 144 6.96 -12.54 -4.53
N ARG A 145 7.98 -13.39 -4.66
CA ARG A 145 7.91 -14.60 -5.50
C ARG A 145 6.84 -15.58 -5.00
N ALA A 146 6.76 -15.80 -3.69
CA ALA A 146 5.80 -16.72 -3.09
C ALA A 146 4.35 -16.25 -3.29
N ALA A 147 4.08 -14.95 -3.08
CA ALA A 147 2.77 -14.36 -3.34
C ALA A 147 2.33 -14.52 -4.81
N ARG A 148 3.22 -14.20 -5.77
CA ARG A 148 2.93 -14.35 -7.21
C ARG A 148 2.68 -15.82 -7.58
N LYS A 149 3.51 -16.75 -7.12
CA LYS A 149 3.32 -18.20 -7.33
C LYS A 149 2.00 -18.71 -6.72
N ALA A 150 1.54 -18.10 -5.64
CA ALA A 150 0.25 -18.41 -5.01
C ALA A 150 -0.96 -17.76 -5.72
N GLY A 151 -0.73 -16.91 -6.73
CA GLY A 151 -1.75 -16.33 -7.59
C GLY A 151 -2.00 -14.83 -7.39
N ALA A 152 -1.18 -14.12 -6.61
CA ALA A 152 -1.27 -12.66 -6.54
C ALA A 152 -0.93 -12.04 -7.91
N GLN A 153 -1.77 -11.11 -8.37
CA GLN A 153 -1.58 -10.38 -9.62
C GLN A 153 -0.69 -9.14 -9.45
N GLY A 154 -0.40 -8.74 -8.22
CA GLY A 154 0.53 -7.67 -7.91
C GLY A 154 1.06 -7.82 -6.50
N VAL A 155 2.26 -7.33 -6.24
CA VAL A 155 2.86 -7.36 -4.90
C VAL A 155 3.71 -6.12 -4.73
N ALA A 156 3.57 -5.45 -3.59
CA ALA A 156 4.34 -4.26 -3.26
C ALA A 156 4.69 -4.21 -1.76
N LEU A 157 5.73 -3.45 -1.45
CA LEU A 157 6.03 -3.02 -0.09
C LEU A 157 4.95 -2.01 0.34
N SER A 158 4.35 -2.21 1.52
CA SER A 158 3.36 -1.28 2.06
C SER A 158 4.08 -0.13 2.77
N GLY A 159 3.98 1.07 2.21
CA GLY A 159 4.66 2.27 2.74
C GLY A 159 6.19 2.10 2.79
N SER A 160 6.77 2.37 3.95
CA SER A 160 8.20 2.16 4.25
C SER A 160 8.58 0.70 4.47
N GLY A 161 7.60 -0.21 4.60
CA GLY A 161 7.81 -1.56 5.12
C GLY A 161 7.71 -1.61 6.65
N SER A 162 7.88 -2.78 7.26
CA SER A 162 8.26 -4.09 6.70
C SER A 162 7.11 -4.87 6.05
N THR A 163 5.87 -4.39 6.20
CA THR A 163 4.66 -5.05 5.67
C THR A 163 4.70 -5.20 4.16
N ILE A 164 4.31 -6.39 3.66
CA ILE A 164 4.14 -6.66 2.22
C ILE A 164 2.66 -6.83 1.91
N ALA A 165 2.21 -6.17 0.84
CA ALA A 165 0.83 -6.22 0.35
C ALA A 165 0.78 -6.95 -1.01
N ALA A 166 -0.04 -8.00 -1.08
CA ALA A 166 -0.34 -8.74 -2.30
C ALA A 166 -1.75 -8.42 -2.80
N PHE A 167 -1.84 -8.05 -4.07
CA PHE A 167 -3.06 -7.66 -4.75
C PHE A 167 -3.62 -8.89 -5.48
N SER A 168 -4.81 -9.30 -5.06
CA SER A 168 -5.55 -10.43 -5.62
C SER A 168 -6.83 -9.93 -6.26
N ILE A 169 -6.93 -10.07 -7.57
CA ILE A 169 -8.18 -9.83 -8.30
C ILE A 169 -9.04 -11.09 -8.28
N GLY A 170 -10.31 -10.93 -7.94
CA GLY A 170 -11.32 -11.96 -7.80
C GLY A 170 -11.74 -12.17 -6.34
N ASN A 171 -12.88 -12.85 -6.15
CA ASN A 171 -13.48 -13.04 -4.83
C ASN A 171 -13.18 -14.41 -4.18
N SER A 172 -12.12 -15.11 -4.60
CA SER A 172 -11.75 -16.42 -4.02
C SER A 172 -11.06 -16.27 -2.67
N LYS A 173 -11.79 -16.61 -1.58
CA LYS A 173 -11.25 -16.67 -0.23
C LYS A 173 -10.11 -17.69 -0.10
N GLU A 174 -10.25 -18.83 -0.77
CA GLU A 174 -9.23 -19.89 -0.77
C GLU A 174 -7.91 -19.41 -1.39
N LYS A 175 -7.99 -18.76 -2.56
CA LYS A 175 -6.83 -18.15 -3.21
C LYS A 175 -6.15 -17.13 -2.29
N ASN A 176 -6.93 -16.24 -1.68
CA ASN A 176 -6.39 -15.21 -0.77
C ASN A 176 -5.72 -15.82 0.46
N LYS A 177 -6.30 -16.91 1.02
CA LYS A 177 -5.70 -17.69 2.10
C LYS A 177 -4.37 -18.32 1.65
N LYS A 178 -4.33 -18.93 0.46
CA LYS A 178 -3.11 -19.51 -0.13
C LYS A 178 -2.01 -18.45 -0.29
N ILE A 179 -2.34 -17.27 -0.78
CA ILE A 179 -1.41 -16.12 -0.90
C ILE A 179 -0.85 -15.74 0.47
N GLY A 180 -1.71 -15.56 1.48
CA GLY A 180 -1.28 -15.22 2.83
C GLY A 180 -0.34 -16.25 3.45
N LEU A 181 -0.70 -17.54 3.35
CA LEU A 181 0.14 -18.65 3.85
C LEU A 181 1.49 -18.72 3.13
N ALA A 182 1.52 -18.50 1.81
CA ALA A 182 2.75 -18.51 1.04
C ALA A 182 3.69 -17.35 1.43
N MET A 183 3.14 -16.15 1.66
CA MET A 183 3.94 -15.00 2.12
C MET A 183 4.53 -15.24 3.51
N VAL A 184 3.74 -15.75 4.44
CA VAL A 184 4.19 -16.06 5.80
C VAL A 184 5.29 -17.13 5.77
N ALA A 185 5.09 -18.21 5.02
CA ALA A 185 6.09 -19.27 4.90
C ALA A 185 7.40 -18.76 4.29
N ALA A 186 7.36 -17.77 3.40
CA ALA A 186 8.56 -17.14 2.83
C ALA A 186 9.29 -16.26 3.86
N PHE A 187 8.58 -15.46 4.65
CA PHE A 187 9.17 -14.70 5.75
C PHE A 187 9.82 -15.60 6.80
N GLN A 188 9.18 -16.72 7.14
CA GLN A 188 9.70 -17.69 8.12
C GLN A 188 11.04 -18.32 7.70
N LYS A 189 11.37 -18.37 6.40
CA LYS A 189 12.64 -18.90 5.90
C LYS A 189 13.80 -17.90 5.99
N THR A 190 13.50 -16.62 6.19
CA THR A 190 14.44 -15.51 5.92
C THR A 190 14.58 -14.52 7.07
N GLY A 191 13.67 -14.53 8.05
CA GLY A 191 13.71 -13.67 9.24
C GLY A 191 13.79 -14.44 10.57
N PRO A 192 14.12 -13.76 11.68
CA PRO A 192 14.01 -14.33 13.02
C PRO A 192 12.56 -14.75 13.34
N MET A 193 12.39 -15.91 13.97
CA MET A 193 11.07 -16.50 14.30
C MET A 193 10.30 -15.66 15.34
N ILE A 194 8.97 -15.51 15.17
CA ILE A 194 7.85 -15.79 16.13
C ILE A 194 6.53 -15.09 15.65
N PHE A 195 5.39 -15.46 16.27
CA PHE A 195 4.06 -15.72 15.71
C PHE A 195 3.18 -14.59 15.16
N GLN A 196 2.32 -15.01 14.22
CA GLN A 196 1.15 -14.32 13.69
C GLN A 196 0.12 -13.96 14.77
N ARG A 197 -0.25 -12.68 14.84
CA ARG A 197 -1.64 -12.34 15.10
C ARG A 197 -2.42 -12.52 13.80
N TYR A 198 -3.05 -13.69 13.66
CA TYR A 198 -4.11 -13.90 12.68
C TYR A 198 -5.29 -12.99 13.06
N ARG A 199 -5.34 -11.78 12.51
CA ARG A 199 -6.65 -11.20 12.22
C ARG A 199 -7.05 -11.75 10.86
N LEU A 200 -8.16 -12.48 10.84
CA LEU A 200 -8.96 -12.76 9.63
C LEU A 200 -8.87 -11.54 8.71
N PRO A 201 -8.72 -11.73 7.37
CA PRO A 201 -8.42 -10.62 6.47
C PRO A 201 -9.37 -9.47 6.77
N TRP A 202 -8.80 -8.35 7.22
CA TRP A 202 -9.51 -7.08 7.16
C TRP A 202 -9.75 -6.86 5.68
N PHE A 203 -10.97 -7.16 5.23
CA PHE A 203 -11.40 -6.77 3.91
C PHE A 203 -11.47 -5.25 3.92
N LEU A 204 -10.38 -4.58 3.54
CA LEU A 204 -10.45 -3.21 3.05
C LEU A 204 -11.19 -3.27 1.71
N THR A 205 -12.52 -3.40 1.78
CA THR A 205 -13.39 -3.07 0.67
C THR A 205 -13.31 -1.56 0.52
N LEU A 206 -12.62 -1.08 -0.51
CA LEU A 206 -12.44 0.34 -0.81
C LEU A 206 -13.75 1.07 -1.22
N GLY A 207 -14.91 0.52 -0.88
CA GLY A 207 -16.23 0.95 -1.35
C GLY A 207 -17.34 0.88 -0.29
N GLY A 208 -17.02 1.02 0.99
CA GLY A 208 -18.02 1.02 2.06
C GLY A 208 -17.69 1.99 3.18
N LEU A 209 -17.94 3.27 2.94
CA LEU A 209 -18.43 4.30 3.87
C LEU A 209 -19.20 5.29 3.00
#